data_AF-A0ABD2MEX5-F1
#
_entry.id   AF-A0ABD2MEX5-F1
#
_cell.length_a   1.000
_cell.length_b   1.000
_cell.length_c   1.000
_cell.angle_alpha   90.00
_cell.angle_beta   90.00
_cell.angle_gamma   90.00
#
_symmetry.space_group_name_H-M   'P 1'
#
loop_
_entity.id
_entity.type
_entity.pdbx_description
1 polymer ?
#
loop_
_entity_poly.entity_id
_entity_poly.type
_entity_poly.pdbx_seq_one_letter_code
_entity_poly.pdbx_strand_id
1 'polypeptide(L)'
;MEAESVDDKPKQQFAFSNFRFVLHEDKCETRRDKRNKFTGRDCRRLLEKAEKRGQRMERIRTQNPQKAQCVERNVAWERAFRRAAGQKVKDNVDLLRKGVVRKAKNKQRKKRKWEERKQTVETVKERRAEKKRENVEKRKRQQTEKNRGKRKRK
;
A
#
# COMPACT_ATOMS: atom_id res chain seq x y z
N MET A 1 69.20 7.87 -47.86
CA MET A 1 68.01 7.35 -48.56
C MET A 1 67.77 5.95 -48.05
N GLU A 2 66.94 5.80 -47.02
CA GLU A 2 66.30 4.52 -46.72
C GLU A 2 64.84 4.83 -46.38
N ALA A 3 63.94 4.13 -47.05
CA ALA A 3 62.54 4.49 -47.19
C ALA A 3 61.74 4.11 -45.94
N GLU A 4 60.91 5.05 -45.47
CA GLU A 4 59.89 4.83 -44.45
C GLU A 4 58.81 3.88 -44.99
N SER A 5 58.71 2.67 -44.44
CA SER A 5 57.57 1.78 -44.66
C SER A 5 56.49 2.08 -43.62
N VAL A 6 55.49 2.87 -44.02
CA VAL A 6 54.29 3.14 -43.23
C VAL A 6 53.42 1.88 -43.21
N ASP A 7 53.34 1.22 -42.05
CA ASP A 7 52.45 0.09 -41.80
C ASP A 7 50.98 0.55 -41.75
N ASP A 8 50.31 0.57 -42.92
CA ASP A 8 48.85 0.76 -43.01
C ASP A 8 48.12 -0.47 -42.47
N LYS A 9 47.83 -0.47 -41.16
CA LYS A 9 46.89 -1.44 -40.58
C LYS A 9 45.51 -1.22 -41.19
N PRO A 10 44.84 -2.26 -41.74
CA PRO A 10 43.51 -2.09 -42.30
C PRO A 10 42.55 -1.63 -41.20
N LYS A 11 41.96 -0.44 -41.37
CA LYS A 11 40.89 0.07 -40.50
C LYS A 11 39.74 -0.94 -40.56
N GLN A 12 39.54 -1.69 -39.48
CA GLN A 12 38.42 -2.61 -39.37
C GLN A 12 37.12 -1.78 -39.33
N GLN A 13 36.49 -1.61 -40.49
CA GLN A 13 35.20 -0.96 -40.61
C GLN A 13 34.15 -1.91 -40.06
N PHE A 14 33.79 -1.74 -38.79
CA PHE A 14 32.58 -2.37 -38.25
C PHE A 14 31.37 -1.71 -38.92
N ALA A 15 30.86 -2.32 -39.99
CA ALA A 15 29.57 -1.96 -40.54
C ALA A 15 28.49 -2.45 -39.57
N PHE A 16 27.89 -1.52 -38.80
CA PHE A 16 26.74 -1.81 -37.94
C PHE A 16 25.43 -2.00 -38.74
N SER A 17 25.50 -2.50 -39.99
CA SER A 17 24.41 -2.41 -40.96
C SER A 17 23.26 -3.41 -40.75
N ASN A 18 23.27 -4.23 -39.68
CA ASN A 18 22.14 -5.10 -39.34
C ASN A 18 21.98 -5.35 -37.84
N PHE A 19 22.34 -4.38 -36.99
CA PHE A 19 21.87 -4.42 -35.60
C PHE A 19 20.38 -4.03 -35.56
N ARG A 20 19.51 -5.03 -35.71
CA ARG A 20 18.10 -4.88 -35.35
C ARG A 20 18.02 -4.75 -33.83
N PHE A 21 17.90 -3.53 -33.33
CA PHE A 21 17.54 -3.27 -31.93
C PHE A 21 16.14 -3.82 -31.67
N VAL A 22 16.04 -5.12 -31.40
CA VAL A 22 14.84 -5.71 -30.81
C VAL A 22 14.82 -5.22 -29.36
N LEU A 23 14.17 -4.08 -29.14
CA LEU A 23 13.80 -3.61 -27.82
C LEU A 23 12.84 -4.64 -27.22
N HIS A 24 13.37 -5.62 -26.50
CA HIS A 24 12.57 -6.36 -25.53
C HIS A 24 12.24 -5.37 -24.41
N GLU A 25 11.13 -4.66 -24.55
CA GLU A 25 10.62 -3.69 -23.57
C GLU A 25 10.24 -4.37 -22.24
N ASP A 26 10.00 -5.68 -22.27
CA ASP A 26 9.69 -6.51 -21.11
C ASP A 26 10.95 -6.98 -20.38
N LYS A 27 11.73 -6.04 -19.84
CA LYS A 27 12.77 -6.42 -18.87
C LYS A 27 12.10 -6.92 -17.59
N CYS A 28 12.11 -8.23 -17.38
CA CYS A 28 11.69 -8.81 -16.13
C CYS A 28 12.58 -8.27 -14.99
N GLU A 29 11.96 -7.59 -14.03
CA GLU A 29 12.72 -6.90 -12.98
C GLU A 29 13.55 -7.90 -12.16
N THR A 30 14.83 -7.60 -11.94
CA THR A 30 15.69 -8.48 -11.15
C THR A 30 15.28 -8.45 -9.67
N ARG A 31 15.69 -9.48 -8.90
CA ARG A 31 15.48 -9.49 -7.43
C ARG A 31 16.06 -8.25 -6.74
N ARG A 32 17.17 -7.71 -7.26
CA ARG A 32 17.83 -6.50 -6.74
C ARG A 32 16.98 -5.26 -6.98
N ASP A 33 16.40 -5.15 -8.18
CA ASP A 33 15.52 -4.03 -8.54
C ASP A 33 14.26 -4.00 -7.67
N LYS A 34 13.63 -5.16 -7.46
CA LYS A 34 12.45 -5.29 -6.58
C LYS A 34 12.75 -4.90 -5.12
N ARG A 35 13.98 -5.18 -4.66
CA ARG A 35 14.43 -4.79 -3.31
C ARG A 35 14.61 -3.28 -3.18
N ASN A 36 15.18 -2.64 -4.20
CA ASN A 36 15.46 -1.20 -4.22
C ASN A 36 14.23 -0.34 -4.54
N LYS A 37 13.13 -0.95 -4.99
CA LYS A 37 11.85 -0.26 -5.25
C LYS A 37 11.06 -0.04 -3.97
N PHE A 38 10.84 1.23 -3.67
CA PHE A 38 9.97 1.75 -2.61
C PHE A 38 8.64 2.24 -3.18
N THR A 39 8.00 1.34 -3.91
CA THR A 39 6.67 1.54 -4.50
C THR A 39 5.64 0.70 -3.78
N GLY A 40 4.38 1.12 -3.86
CA GLY A 40 3.25 0.40 -3.30
C GLY A 40 2.49 1.13 -2.19
N ARG A 41 1.51 0.42 -1.61
CA ARG A 41 0.56 0.96 -0.63
C ARG A 41 0.84 0.51 0.80
N ASP A 42 1.73 -0.46 1.01
CA ASP A 42 1.95 -1.08 2.32
C ASP A 42 3.02 -0.37 3.14
N CYS A 43 2.58 0.58 3.98
CA CYS A 43 3.46 1.38 4.83
C CYS A 43 4.32 0.54 5.78
N ARG A 44 3.82 -0.59 6.31
CA ARG A 44 4.58 -1.47 7.21
C ARG A 44 5.76 -2.14 6.49
N ARG A 45 5.51 -2.70 5.31
CA ARG A 45 6.54 -3.35 4.48
C ARG A 45 7.56 -2.33 3.97
N LEU A 46 7.11 -1.13 3.59
CA LEU A 46 7.99 -0.04 3.19
C LEU A 46 8.87 0.45 4.35
N LEU A 47 8.33 0.51 5.57
CA LEU A 47 9.08 0.87 6.77
C LEU A 47 10.20 -0.14 7.04
N GLU A 48 9.86 -1.43 7.03
CA GLU A 48 10.84 -2.51 7.22
C GLU A 48 11.94 -2.48 6.14
N LYS A 49 11.56 -2.21 4.89
CA LYS A 49 12.54 -2.03 3.79
C LYS A 49 13.46 -0.84 4.05
N ALA A 50 12.93 0.28 4.53
CA ALA A 50 13.71 1.50 4.81
C ALA A 50 14.69 1.25 5.95
N GLU A 51 14.24 0.62 7.03
CA GLU A 51 15.09 0.25 8.18
C GLU A 51 16.20 -0.73 7.77
N LYS A 52 15.86 -1.79 7.02
CA LYS A 52 16.86 -2.72 6.46
C LYS A 52 17.87 -2.05 5.54
N ARG A 53 17.45 -1.01 4.80
CA ARG A 53 18.35 -0.22 3.95
C ARG A 53 19.30 0.63 4.81
N GLY A 54 18.78 1.30 5.85
CA GLY A 54 19.58 2.06 6.81
C GLY A 54 20.66 1.19 7.48
N GLN A 55 20.26 0.05 8.04
CA GLN A 55 21.18 -0.91 8.66
C GLN A 55 22.25 -1.40 7.68
N ARG A 56 21.90 -1.63 6.41
CA ARG A 56 22.89 -2.01 5.40
C ARG A 56 23.90 -0.89 5.14
N MET A 57 23.45 0.36 5.09
CA MET A 57 24.32 1.51 4.89
C MET A 57 25.23 1.72 6.10
N GLU A 58 24.73 1.59 7.31
CA GLU A 58 25.52 1.64 8.56
C GLU A 58 26.61 0.57 8.57
N ARG A 59 26.29 -0.68 8.22
CA ARG A 59 27.28 -1.76 8.09
C ARG A 59 28.36 -1.48 7.05
N ILE A 60 28.02 -0.80 5.94
CA ILE A 60 29.00 -0.42 4.92
C ILE A 60 29.87 0.73 5.43
N ARG A 61 29.28 1.70 6.16
CA ARG A 61 30.00 2.82 6.77
C ARG A 61 31.03 2.35 7.79
N THR A 62 30.71 1.35 8.62
CA THR A 62 31.65 0.81 9.61
C THR A 62 32.81 0.05 8.97
N GLN A 63 32.56 -0.67 7.86
CA GLN A 63 33.61 -1.40 7.16
C GLN A 63 34.48 -0.49 6.27
N ASN A 64 33.85 0.39 5.49
CA ASN A 64 34.52 1.17 4.44
C ASN A 64 33.79 2.50 4.16
N PRO A 65 34.29 3.64 4.69
CA PRO A 65 33.61 4.93 4.56
C PRO A 65 33.57 5.46 3.12
N GLN A 66 34.66 5.28 2.35
CA GLN A 66 34.71 5.72 0.94
C GLN A 66 33.69 4.98 0.07
N LYS A 67 33.56 3.66 0.28
CA LYS A 67 32.58 2.85 -0.44
C LYS A 67 31.15 3.26 -0.07
N ALA A 68 30.89 3.63 1.18
CA ALA A 68 29.59 4.12 1.61
C ALA A 68 29.19 5.40 0.87
N GLN A 69 30.10 6.39 0.77
CA GLN A 69 29.85 7.65 0.06
C GLN A 69 29.52 7.42 -1.42
N CYS A 70 30.27 6.56 -2.11
CA CYS A 70 29.98 6.19 -3.50
C CYS A 70 28.59 5.56 -3.66
N VAL A 71 28.21 4.65 -2.75
CA VAL A 71 26.89 4.00 -2.77
C VAL A 71 25.77 5.01 -2.49
N GLU A 72 25.96 5.93 -1.54
CA GLU A 72 25.00 6.99 -1.22
C GLU A 72 24.77 7.92 -2.41
N ARG A 73 25.85 8.34 -3.07
CA ARG A 73 25.78 9.14 -4.30
C ARG A 73 24.99 8.44 -5.39
N ASN A 74 25.31 7.16 -5.66
CA ASN A 74 24.61 6.38 -6.69
C ASN A 74 23.13 6.22 -6.35
N VAL A 75 22.80 5.96 -5.09
CA VAL A 75 21.42 5.89 -4.59
C VAL A 75 20.67 7.21 -4.75
N ALA A 76 21.33 8.34 -4.49
CA ALA A 76 20.73 9.66 -4.63
C ALA A 76 20.39 9.96 -6.11
N TRP A 77 21.30 9.65 -7.03
CA TRP A 77 21.06 9.77 -8.47
C TRP A 77 19.94 8.84 -8.96
N GLU A 78 19.95 7.58 -8.55
CA GLU A 78 18.88 6.62 -8.90
C GLU A 78 17.51 7.10 -8.39
N ARG A 79 17.46 7.69 -7.19
CA ARG A 79 16.25 8.28 -6.63
C ARG A 79 15.78 9.49 -7.44
N ALA A 80 16.69 10.38 -7.82
CA ALA A 80 16.37 11.57 -8.62
C ALA A 80 15.84 11.15 -10.01
N PHE A 81 16.52 10.22 -10.67
CA PHE A 81 16.10 9.68 -11.96
C PHE A 81 14.71 9.06 -11.92
N ARG A 82 14.42 8.22 -10.91
CA ARG A 82 13.09 7.60 -10.74
C ARG A 82 11.99 8.64 -10.51
N ARG A 83 12.28 9.70 -9.76
CA ARG A 83 11.33 10.80 -9.54
C ARG A 83 11.07 11.57 -10.82
N ALA A 84 12.11 11.86 -11.60
CA ALA A 84 12.00 12.52 -12.90
C ALA A 84 11.18 11.67 -13.89
N ALA A 85 11.35 10.34 -13.86
CA ALA A 85 10.53 9.39 -14.62
C ALA A 85 9.06 9.29 -14.12
N GLY A 86 8.65 10.08 -13.12
CA GLY A 86 7.29 10.10 -12.58
C GLY A 86 6.99 9.03 -11.52
N GLN A 87 7.97 8.24 -11.11
CA GLN A 87 7.77 7.19 -10.11
C GLN A 87 7.68 7.79 -8.69
N LYS A 88 6.62 7.43 -7.96
CA LYS A 88 6.42 7.86 -6.56
C LYS A 88 7.31 7.06 -5.60
N VAL A 89 8.47 7.61 -5.26
CA VAL A 89 9.48 7.00 -4.35
C VAL A 89 9.15 7.31 -2.88
N LYS A 90 8.77 6.29 -2.10
CA LYS A 90 8.30 6.41 -0.69
C LYS A 90 9.31 5.88 0.34
N ASP A 91 10.41 6.61 0.53
CA ASP A 91 11.56 6.13 1.32
C ASP A 91 11.66 6.77 2.71
N ASN A 92 10.82 7.78 3.01
CA ASN A 92 10.92 8.57 4.24
C ASN A 92 10.33 7.81 5.46
N VAL A 93 11.17 7.48 6.44
CA VAL A 93 10.81 6.67 7.61
C VAL A 93 9.70 7.31 8.45
N ASP A 94 9.77 8.60 8.75
CA ASP A 94 8.79 9.27 9.61
C ASP A 94 7.39 9.32 8.99
N LEU A 95 7.32 9.53 7.68
CA LEU A 95 6.06 9.51 6.94
C LEU A 95 5.48 8.09 6.88
N LEU A 96 6.34 7.07 6.77
CA LEU A 96 5.91 5.67 6.81
C LEU A 96 5.37 5.28 8.18
N ARG A 97 6.03 5.69 9.28
CA ARG A 97 5.55 5.51 10.66
C ARG A 97 4.18 6.17 10.86
N LYS A 98 4.03 7.44 10.46
CA LYS A 98 2.74 8.16 10.47
C LYS A 98 1.69 7.44 9.62
N GLY A 99 2.08 6.89 8.47
CA GLY A 99 1.23 6.09 7.60
C GLY A 99 0.69 4.82 8.27
N VAL A 100 1.52 4.10 9.02
CA VAL A 100 1.11 2.93 9.79
C VAL A 100 0.07 3.31 10.85
N VAL A 101 0.33 4.37 11.63
CA VAL A 101 -0.61 4.86 12.66
C VAL A 101 -1.94 5.28 12.04
N ARG A 102 -1.92 6.03 10.93
CA ARG A 102 -3.14 6.43 10.22
C ARG A 102 -3.95 5.22 9.73
N LYS A 103 -3.29 4.18 9.20
CA LYS A 103 -3.95 2.93 8.81
C LYS A 103 -4.61 2.24 10.00
N ALA A 104 -3.92 2.17 11.15
CA ALA A 104 -4.48 1.59 12.36
C ALA A 104 -5.72 2.36 12.86
N LYS A 105 -5.63 3.70 12.96
CA LYS A 105 -6.76 4.57 13.33
C LYS A 105 -7.95 4.39 12.39
N ASN A 106 -7.71 4.31 11.08
CA ASN A 106 -8.80 4.11 10.11
C ASN A 106 -9.48 2.74 10.29
N LYS A 107 -8.71 1.68 10.58
CA LYS A 107 -9.28 0.36 10.91
C LYS A 107 -10.14 0.42 12.16
N GLN A 108 -9.68 1.08 13.22
CA GLN A 108 -10.45 1.26 14.45
C GLN A 108 -11.76 2.04 14.21
N ARG A 109 -11.71 3.14 13.46
CA ARG A 109 -12.92 3.90 13.07
C ARG A 109 -13.90 3.04 12.29
N LYS A 110 -13.42 2.22 11.35
CA LYS A 110 -14.27 1.29 10.61
C LYS A 110 -14.90 0.25 11.54
N LYS A 111 -14.12 -0.35 12.44
CA LYS A 111 -14.62 -1.31 13.44
C LYS A 111 -15.73 -0.70 14.28
N ARG A 112 -15.50 0.49 14.86
CA ARG A 112 -16.50 1.20 15.66
C ARG A 112 -17.79 1.49 14.89
N LYS A 113 -17.68 2.01 13.66
CA LYS A 113 -18.85 2.25 12.79
C LYS A 113 -19.64 0.97 12.49
N TRP A 114 -18.97 -0.17 12.38
CA TRP A 114 -19.62 -1.45 12.17
C TRP A 114 -20.32 -1.95 13.43
N GLU A 115 -19.73 -1.75 14.60
CA GLU A 115 -20.34 -2.06 15.90
C GLU A 115 -21.59 -1.18 16.15
N GLU A 116 -21.47 0.14 15.93
CA GLU A 116 -22.59 1.09 16.00
C GLU A 116 -23.75 0.67 15.08
N ARG A 117 -23.45 0.22 13.85
CA ARG A 117 -24.46 -0.30 12.92
C ARG A 117 -25.13 -1.57 13.41
N LYS A 118 -24.38 -2.52 13.99
CA LYS A 118 -24.94 -3.76 14.55
C LYS A 118 -25.89 -3.44 15.70
N GLN A 119 -25.46 -2.59 16.63
CA GLN A 119 -26.28 -2.14 17.75
C GLN A 119 -27.56 -1.44 17.26
N THR A 120 -27.45 -0.56 16.26
CA THR A 120 -28.62 0.12 15.68
C THR A 120 -29.61 -0.88 15.05
N VAL A 121 -29.11 -1.93 14.41
CA VAL A 121 -29.98 -2.98 13.84
C VAL A 121 -30.67 -3.78 14.95
N GLU A 122 -29.96 -4.10 16.03
CA GLU A 122 -30.51 -4.81 17.18
C GLU A 122 -31.60 -4.00 17.88
N THR A 123 -31.35 -2.73 18.19
CA THR A 123 -32.35 -1.84 18.83
C THR A 123 -33.58 -1.64 17.97
N VAL A 124 -33.43 -1.52 16.65
CA VAL A 124 -34.57 -1.42 15.72
C VAL A 124 -35.38 -2.72 15.69
N LYS A 125 -34.73 -3.89 15.78
CA LYS A 125 -35.42 -5.19 15.86
C LYS A 125 -36.20 -5.30 17.17
N GLU A 126 -35.58 -4.95 18.30
CA GLU A 126 -36.20 -4.96 19.63
C GLU A 126 -37.41 -4.03 19.70
N ARG A 127 -37.26 -2.77 19.26
CA ARG A 127 -38.36 -1.79 19.21
C ARG A 127 -39.53 -2.27 18.35
N ARG A 128 -39.25 -2.93 17.22
CA ARG A 128 -40.30 -3.53 16.38
C ARG A 128 -40.98 -4.70 17.08
N ALA A 129 -40.24 -5.51 17.81
CA ALA A 129 -40.80 -6.63 18.58
C ALA A 129 -41.66 -6.14 19.75
N GLU A 130 -41.20 -5.14 20.50
CA GLU A 130 -41.94 -4.49 21.58
C GLU A 130 -43.25 -3.88 21.09
N LYS A 131 -43.20 -3.08 20.01
CA LYS A 131 -44.41 -2.51 19.40
C LYS A 131 -45.41 -3.59 18.97
N LYS A 132 -44.94 -4.74 18.48
CA LYS A 132 -45.82 -5.88 18.16
C LYS A 132 -46.45 -6.47 19.42
N ARG A 133 -45.70 -6.65 20.51
CA ARG A 133 -46.19 -7.15 21.81
C ARG A 133 -47.26 -6.21 22.37
N GLU A 134 -46.98 -4.91 22.43
CA GLU A 134 -47.94 -3.90 22.89
C GLU A 134 -49.24 -3.91 22.07
N ASN A 135 -49.15 -3.99 20.75
CA ASN A 135 -50.33 -4.04 19.88
C ASN A 135 -51.16 -5.32 20.10
N VAL A 136 -50.50 -6.46 20.32
CA VAL A 136 -51.17 -7.73 20.65
C VAL A 136 -51.86 -7.64 22.01
N GLU A 137 -51.20 -7.06 23.01
CA GLU A 137 -51.79 -6.85 24.33
C GLU A 137 -52.99 -5.90 24.29
N LYS A 138 -52.89 -4.78 23.57
CA LYS A 138 -54.02 -3.85 23.36
C LYS A 138 -55.20 -4.56 22.71
N ARG A 139 -54.97 -5.37 21.68
CA ARG A 139 -56.03 -6.19 21.04
C ARG A 139 -56.67 -7.17 22.02
N LYS A 140 -55.86 -7.86 22.85
CA LYS A 140 -56.36 -8.76 23.89
C LYS A 140 -57.23 -8.03 24.92
N ARG A 141 -56.78 -6.87 25.43
CA ARG A 141 -57.52 -6.04 26.39
C ARG A 141 -58.85 -5.51 25.81
N GLN A 142 -58.83 -5.03 24.58
CA GLN A 142 -60.06 -4.59 23.90
C GLN A 142 -61.07 -5.73 23.72
N GLN A 143 -60.59 -6.94 23.40
CA GLN A 143 -61.45 -8.12 23.26
C GLN A 143 -62.06 -8.54 24.61
N THR A 144 -61.29 -8.53 25.69
CA THR A 144 -61.80 -8.86 27.04
C THR A 144 -62.80 -7.82 27.53
N GLU A 145 -62.55 -6.53 27.32
CA GLU A 145 -63.49 -5.44 27.66
C GLU A 145 -64.79 -5.54 26.85
N LYS A 146 -64.71 -5.79 25.54
CA LYS A 146 -65.89 -6.00 24.68
C LYS A 146 -66.73 -7.19 25.16
N ASN A 147 -66.09 -8.29 25.53
CA ASN A 147 -66.78 -9.46 26.08
C ASN A 147 -67.41 -9.16 27.45
N ARG A 148 -66.74 -8.38 28.32
CA ARG A 148 -67.28 -7.95 29.62
C ARG A 148 -68.50 -7.03 29.45
N GLY A 149 -68.46 -6.08 28.51
CA GLY A 149 -69.58 -5.20 28.20
C GLY A 149 -70.80 -5.95 27.65
N LYS A 150 -70.59 -6.98 26.81
CA LYS A 150 -71.67 -7.86 26.35
C LYS A 150 -72.32 -8.63 27.50
N ARG A 151 -71.53 -9.13 28.46
CA ARG A 151 -72.05 -9.88 29.63
C ARG A 151 -72.87 -9.00 30.59
N LYS A 152 -72.59 -7.69 30.67
CA LYS A 152 -73.34 -6.75 31.53
C LYS A 152 -74.65 -6.25 30.90
N ARG A 153 -74.82 -6.40 29.58
CA ARG A 153 -76.05 -6.01 28.85
C ARG A 153 -77.08 -7.13 28.75
N LYS A 154 -76.69 -8.34 29.16
CA LYS A 154 -77.54 -9.53 29.24
C LYS A 154 -77.96 -9.69 30.69
#